data_AF-A0A8S3AMB2-F1
#
_entry.id   AF-A0A8S3AMB2-F1
#
_cell.length_a   1.000
_cell.length_b   1.000
_cell.length_c   1.000
_cell.angle_alpha   90.00
_cell.angle_beta   90.00
_cell.angle_gamma   90.00
#
_symmetry.space_group_name_H-M   'P 1'
#
loop_
_entity.id
_entity.type
_entity.pdbx_description
1 polymer ?
#
loop_
_entity_poly.entity_id
_entity_poly.type
_entity_poly.pdbx_seq_one_letter_code
_entity_poly.pdbx_strand_id
1 'polypeptide(L)'
;MAQRADILDETRSEASETYGTYSSTIHGINETVQQLTKLLELDENDEKQSAEIVKNLLKNGRVSLISYKDDLILEIYDEQMKNGSELLQLLKNHHRELWETQYGTKFSWFRSLIEEIEKEAGDVINCVLTRTAEYGNKYMKSCPLLSIVIQLLFESLSDNDMSTAFDNIWNSLTNDGLQSITQYAEYIIEEIMNKQLAKTVNEKLGGPLFMALREYYRNELFRILKESGVVNRNSLYDLALDCVAECGWINGSKMIERKTTKRNFDTLMDFVNKMKRSNDLSSSTTMSKN
;
A
#
# COMPACT_ATOMS: atom_id res chain seq x y z
N MET A 1 42.23 -8.76 -12.26
CA MET A 1 42.04 -7.33 -11.96
C MET A 1 40.83 -6.70 -12.68
N ALA A 2 40.19 -7.35 -13.66
CA ALA A 2 39.00 -6.82 -14.34
C ALA A 2 37.69 -6.94 -13.53
N GLN A 3 37.48 -8.00 -12.72
CA GLN A 3 36.24 -8.21 -11.95
C GLN A 3 35.97 -7.23 -10.80
N ARG A 4 36.93 -6.35 -10.45
CA ARG A 4 36.79 -5.42 -9.33
C ARG A 4 36.28 -4.04 -9.76
N ALA A 5 36.33 -3.75 -11.06
CA ALA A 5 35.82 -2.50 -11.63
C ALA A 5 34.30 -2.58 -11.88
N ASP A 6 33.81 -3.73 -12.37
CA ASP A 6 32.37 -3.92 -12.69
C ASP A 6 31.47 -3.85 -11.44
N ILE A 7 31.92 -4.42 -10.31
CA ILE A 7 31.16 -4.40 -9.04
C ILE A 7 31.07 -2.98 -8.46
N LEU A 8 32.08 -2.13 -8.69
CA LEU A 8 32.11 -0.73 -8.24
C LEU A 8 31.27 0.19 -9.14
N ASP A 9 31.03 -0.19 -10.39
CA ASP A 9 30.20 0.56 -11.33
C ASP A 9 28.71 0.25 -11.12
N GLU A 10 28.36 -1.02 -10.87
CA GLU A 10 26.99 -1.43 -10.50
C GLU A 10 26.52 -0.80 -9.17
N THR A 11 27.36 -0.80 -8.13
CA THR A 11 27.01 -0.15 -6.84
C THR A 11 26.93 1.37 -6.93
N ARG A 12 27.62 2.00 -7.89
CA ARG A 12 27.55 3.44 -8.13
C ARG A 12 26.32 3.83 -8.96
N SER A 13 25.91 2.95 -9.89
CA SER A 13 24.66 3.08 -10.65
C SER A 13 23.42 2.93 -9.76
N GLU A 14 23.38 1.90 -8.91
CA GLU A 14 22.27 1.68 -7.96
C GLU A 14 22.16 2.80 -6.92
N ALA A 15 23.29 3.31 -6.41
CA ALA A 15 23.28 4.46 -5.51
C ALA A 15 22.79 5.74 -6.24
N SER A 16 23.23 5.98 -7.48
CA SER A 16 22.82 7.14 -8.28
C SER A 16 21.33 7.13 -8.62
N GLU A 17 20.77 5.97 -8.96
CA GLU A 17 19.32 5.81 -9.20
C GLU A 17 18.50 5.98 -7.92
N THR A 18 19.01 5.45 -6.80
CA THR A 18 18.34 5.60 -5.50
C THR A 18 18.33 7.06 -5.03
N TYR A 19 19.45 7.79 -5.18
CA TYR A 19 19.52 9.22 -4.85
C TYR A 19 18.71 10.09 -5.82
N GLY A 20 18.69 9.77 -7.12
CA GLY A 20 17.86 10.45 -8.11
C GLY A 20 16.36 10.30 -7.82
N THR A 21 15.93 9.10 -7.45
CA THR A 21 14.53 8.78 -7.11
C THR A 21 14.09 9.42 -5.78
N TYR A 22 14.97 9.46 -4.77
CA TYR A 22 14.71 10.17 -3.52
C TYR A 22 14.62 11.70 -3.73
N SER A 23 15.52 12.26 -4.54
CA SER A 23 15.53 13.70 -4.83
C SER A 23 14.31 14.14 -5.65
N SER A 24 13.86 13.35 -6.63
CA SER A 24 12.67 13.66 -7.42
C SER A 24 11.39 13.55 -6.61
N THR A 25 11.26 12.51 -5.77
CA THR A 25 10.10 12.32 -4.88
C THR A 25 9.97 13.47 -3.87
N ILE A 26 11.08 13.94 -3.30
CA ILE A 26 11.07 15.08 -2.37
C ILE A 26 10.75 16.40 -3.10
N HIS A 27 11.20 16.56 -4.35
CA HIS A 27 10.91 17.74 -5.15
C HIS A 27 9.42 17.83 -5.53
N GLY A 28 8.82 16.74 -6.04
CA GLY A 28 7.39 16.70 -6.40
C GLY A 28 6.46 16.89 -5.19
N ILE A 29 6.82 16.37 -4.01
CA ILE A 29 6.09 16.64 -2.76
C ILE A 29 6.11 18.14 -2.42
N ASN A 30 7.28 18.79 -2.52
CA ASN A 30 7.40 20.22 -2.22
C ASN A 30 6.62 21.10 -3.21
N GLU A 31 6.60 20.73 -4.49
CA GLU A 31 5.79 21.43 -5.50
C GLU A 31 4.29 21.28 -5.22
N THR A 32 3.83 20.07 -4.88
CA THR A 32 2.43 19.83 -4.51
C THR A 32 2.03 20.66 -3.29
N VAL A 33 2.88 20.72 -2.25
CA VAL A 33 2.64 21.52 -1.05
C VAL A 33 2.46 22.99 -1.40
N GLN A 34 3.34 23.56 -2.23
CA GLN A 34 3.24 24.96 -2.66
C GLN A 34 1.96 25.22 -3.47
N GLN A 35 1.60 24.32 -4.38
CA GLN A 35 0.37 24.43 -5.16
C GLN A 35 -0.87 24.37 -4.27
N LEU A 36 -0.89 23.50 -3.25
CA LEU A 36 -1.99 23.41 -2.28
C LEU A 36 -2.11 24.67 -1.43
N THR A 37 -1.00 25.18 -0.89
CA THR A 37 -0.98 26.43 -0.11
C THR A 37 -1.53 27.59 -0.92
N LYS A 38 -1.11 27.70 -2.19
CA LYS A 38 -1.59 28.75 -3.10
C LYS A 38 -3.06 28.57 -3.48
N LEU A 39 -3.47 27.36 -3.83
CA LEU A 39 -4.84 27.05 -4.27
C LEU A 39 -5.88 27.33 -3.18
N LEU A 40 -5.50 27.09 -1.93
CA LEU A 40 -6.37 27.30 -0.77
C LEU A 40 -6.20 28.70 -0.14
N GLU A 41 -5.32 29.54 -0.70
CA GLU A 41 -4.95 30.86 -0.18
C GLU A 41 -4.67 30.82 1.34
N LEU A 42 -3.89 29.84 1.78
CA LEU A 42 -3.58 29.67 3.21
C LEU A 42 -2.72 30.82 3.73
N ASP A 43 -2.95 31.22 4.99
CA ASP A 43 -2.21 32.33 5.60
C ASP A 43 -0.72 31.95 5.78
N GLU A 44 0.14 32.67 5.07
CA GLU A 44 1.60 32.53 5.17
C GLU A 44 2.13 32.96 6.55
N ASN A 45 1.37 33.75 7.31
CA ASN A 45 1.72 34.16 8.67
C ASN A 45 1.39 33.10 9.73
N ASP A 46 0.52 32.14 9.43
CA ASP A 46 0.27 30.96 10.26
C ASP A 46 0.79 29.69 9.57
N GLU A 47 2.12 29.61 9.47
CA GLU A 47 2.82 28.47 8.87
C GLU A 47 2.41 27.13 9.51
N LYS A 48 2.09 27.13 10.80
CA LYS A 48 1.74 25.91 11.53
C LYS A 48 0.38 25.39 11.11
N GLN A 49 -0.64 26.24 11.07
CA GLN A 49 -1.98 25.85 10.64
C GLN A 49 -1.98 25.48 9.16
N SER A 50 -1.32 26.28 8.32
CA SER A 50 -1.18 26.02 6.88
C SER A 50 -0.53 24.66 6.60
N ALA A 51 0.56 24.34 7.31
CA ALA A 51 1.22 23.03 7.19
C ALA A 51 0.33 21.87 7.68
N GLU A 52 -0.49 22.09 8.70
CA GLU A 52 -1.42 21.08 9.21
C GLU A 52 -2.51 20.74 8.18
N ILE A 53 -3.13 21.76 7.58
CA ILE A 53 -4.16 21.61 6.54
C ILE A 53 -3.60 20.81 5.36
N VAL A 54 -2.44 21.21 4.83
CA VAL A 54 -1.79 20.53 3.70
C VAL A 54 -1.43 19.08 4.06
N LYS A 55 -0.86 18.85 5.23
CA LYS A 55 -0.53 17.50 5.70
C LYS A 55 -1.77 16.62 5.80
N ASN A 56 -2.89 17.15 6.29
CA ASN A 56 -4.12 16.39 6.41
C ASN A 56 -4.76 16.10 5.06
N LEU A 57 -4.68 17.02 4.10
CA LEU A 57 -5.11 16.78 2.72
C LEU A 57 -4.34 15.64 2.05
N LEU A 58 -3.01 15.68 2.10
CA LEU A 58 -2.17 14.65 1.50
C LEU A 58 -2.38 13.27 2.15
N LYS A 59 -2.80 13.25 3.42
CA LYS A 59 -2.97 12.03 4.22
C LYS A 59 -4.39 11.46 4.15
N ASN A 60 -5.41 12.30 4.21
CA ASN A 60 -6.81 11.92 4.41
C ASN A 60 -7.71 12.33 3.23
N GLY A 61 -7.11 12.90 2.18
CA GLY A 61 -7.82 13.33 0.99
C GLY A 61 -8.62 14.61 1.19
N ARG A 62 -9.30 15.02 0.12
CA ARG A 62 -10.08 16.25 0.03
C ARG A 62 -11.11 16.40 1.14
N VAL A 63 -11.74 15.31 1.57
CA VAL A 63 -12.78 15.33 2.63
C VAL A 63 -12.27 15.85 3.96
N SER A 64 -10.95 15.83 4.22
CA SER A 64 -10.40 16.37 5.47
C SER A 64 -10.63 17.87 5.61
N LEU A 65 -10.82 18.61 4.50
CA LEU A 65 -11.09 20.04 4.52
C LEU A 65 -12.35 20.43 5.26
N ILE A 66 -13.31 19.51 5.42
CA ILE A 66 -14.53 19.75 6.20
C ILE A 66 -14.16 20.20 7.63
N SER A 67 -13.04 19.71 8.18
CA SER A 67 -12.58 20.06 9.52
C SER A 67 -11.91 21.44 9.61
N TYR A 68 -11.65 22.07 8.46
CA TYR A 68 -10.93 23.35 8.32
C TYR A 68 -11.79 24.41 7.64
N LYS A 69 -13.09 24.19 7.53
CA LYS A 69 -14.00 25.10 6.82
C LYS A 69 -13.94 26.52 7.38
N ASP A 70 -13.89 26.66 8.70
CA ASP A 70 -13.89 27.95 9.39
C ASP A 70 -12.51 28.64 9.34
N ASP A 71 -11.46 27.91 8.94
CA ASP A 71 -10.09 28.41 8.81
C ASP A 71 -9.76 28.86 7.38
N LEU A 72 -10.72 28.77 6.46
CA LEU A 72 -10.56 29.06 5.04
C LEU A 72 -11.53 30.15 4.59
N ILE A 73 -11.15 30.85 3.51
CA ILE A 73 -12.07 31.73 2.80
C ILE A 73 -13.22 30.87 2.25
N LEU A 74 -14.45 31.20 2.64
CA LEU A 74 -15.63 30.36 2.37
C LEU A 74 -15.83 30.11 0.88
N GLU A 75 -15.62 31.13 0.04
CA GLU A 75 -15.73 31.01 -1.41
C GLU A 75 -14.72 30.00 -1.99
N ILE A 76 -13.50 29.97 -1.45
CA ILE A 76 -12.45 29.03 -1.88
C ILE A 76 -12.81 27.61 -1.44
N TYR A 77 -13.24 27.45 -0.19
CA TYR A 77 -13.70 26.16 0.31
C TYR A 77 -14.84 25.61 -0.55
N ASP A 78 -15.87 26.41 -0.81
CA ASP A 78 -17.04 25.99 -1.59
C ASP A 78 -16.65 25.65 -3.04
N GLU A 79 -15.71 26.36 -3.65
CA GLU A 79 -15.18 26.04 -4.99
C GLU A 79 -14.39 24.73 -4.99
N GLN A 80 -13.48 24.54 -4.04
CA GLN A 80 -12.61 23.35 -4.00
C GLN A 80 -13.34 22.07 -3.55
N MET A 81 -14.49 22.21 -2.90
CA MET A 81 -15.36 21.08 -2.54
C MET A 81 -16.33 20.64 -3.65
N LYS A 82 -16.40 21.36 -4.78
CA LYS A 82 -17.18 20.90 -5.96
C LYS A 82 -16.56 19.68 -6.64
N ASN A 83 -17.39 18.89 -7.32
CA ASN A 83 -16.91 17.79 -8.15
C ASN A 83 -16.07 18.32 -9.31
N GLY A 84 -14.90 17.71 -9.53
CA GLY A 84 -13.98 18.11 -10.60
C GLY A 84 -13.15 19.37 -10.30
N SER A 85 -13.05 19.77 -9.03
CA SER A 85 -12.30 20.95 -8.61
C SER A 85 -10.79 20.86 -8.90
N GLU A 86 -10.17 22.06 -8.94
CA GLU A 86 -8.74 22.34 -8.71
C GLU A 86 -8.07 21.27 -7.84
N LEU A 87 -8.53 21.25 -6.60
CA LEU A 87 -7.96 20.47 -5.53
C LEU A 87 -8.04 18.96 -5.79
N LEU A 88 -9.19 18.48 -6.27
CA LEU A 88 -9.34 17.05 -6.54
C LEU A 88 -8.35 16.59 -7.62
N GLN A 89 -8.17 17.38 -8.68
CA GLN A 89 -7.20 17.03 -9.73
C GLN A 89 -5.76 17.12 -9.24
N LEU A 90 -5.43 18.13 -8.44
CA LEU A 90 -4.10 18.27 -7.85
C LEU A 90 -3.74 17.06 -6.97
N LEU A 91 -4.66 16.62 -6.11
CA LEU A 91 -4.46 15.43 -5.27
C LEU A 91 -4.37 14.14 -6.10
N LYS A 92 -5.15 14.00 -7.18
CA LYS A 92 -5.02 12.86 -8.10
C LYS A 92 -3.66 12.82 -8.77
N ASN A 93 -3.17 13.96 -9.26
CA ASN A 93 -1.86 14.07 -9.89
C ASN A 93 -0.75 13.72 -8.91
N HIS A 94 -0.84 14.23 -7.68
CA HIS A 94 0.10 13.90 -6.60
C HIS A 94 0.16 12.38 -6.33
N HIS A 95 -1.00 11.74 -6.16
CA HIS A 95 -1.02 10.29 -5.92
C HIS A 95 -0.53 9.49 -7.13
N ARG A 96 -0.83 9.94 -8.34
CA ARG A 96 -0.33 9.32 -9.56
C ARG A 96 1.19 9.39 -9.64
N GLU A 97 1.76 10.55 -9.36
CA GLU A 97 3.21 10.74 -9.32
C GLU A 97 3.85 9.86 -8.25
N LEU A 98 3.26 9.74 -7.05
CA LEU A 98 3.73 8.80 -6.03
C LEU A 98 3.73 7.35 -6.53
N TRP A 99 2.70 6.93 -7.27
CA TRP A 99 2.65 5.59 -7.84
C TRP A 99 3.79 5.35 -8.82
N GLU A 100 4.10 6.32 -9.68
CA GLU A 100 5.15 6.20 -10.69
C GLU A 100 6.56 6.27 -10.09
N THR A 101 6.78 7.24 -9.19
CA THR A 101 8.10 7.58 -8.63
C THR A 101 8.48 6.72 -7.44
N GLN A 102 7.56 6.41 -6.52
CA GLN A 102 7.86 5.65 -5.32
C GLN A 102 7.70 4.15 -5.53
N TYR A 103 6.60 3.73 -6.15
CA TYR A 103 6.28 2.31 -6.33
C TYR A 103 6.76 1.80 -7.69
N GLY A 104 6.52 2.55 -8.76
CA GLY A 104 6.82 2.15 -10.13
C GLY A 104 8.32 2.07 -10.44
N THR A 105 9.16 2.85 -9.76
CA THR A 105 10.64 2.73 -9.86
C THR A 105 11.16 1.52 -9.09
N LYS A 106 10.63 1.28 -7.89
CA LYS A 106 11.09 0.22 -6.99
C LYS A 106 10.58 -1.16 -7.40
N PHE A 107 9.38 -1.23 -7.99
CA PHE A 107 8.67 -2.47 -8.26
C PHE A 107 8.27 -2.54 -9.74
N SER A 108 9.12 -3.16 -10.56
CA SER A 108 8.84 -3.34 -11.99
C SER A 108 7.52 -4.07 -12.26
N TRP A 109 7.12 -5.03 -11.41
CA TRP A 109 5.83 -5.71 -11.50
C TRP A 109 4.64 -4.77 -11.29
N PHE A 110 4.79 -3.75 -10.45
CA PHE A 110 3.74 -2.77 -10.19
C PHE A 110 3.56 -1.86 -11.40
N ARG A 111 4.67 -1.41 -12.01
CA ARG A 111 4.62 -0.66 -13.27
C ARG A 111 3.91 -1.44 -14.37
N SER A 112 4.26 -2.72 -14.55
CA SER A 112 3.60 -3.57 -15.54
C SER A 112 2.10 -3.76 -15.26
N LEU A 113 1.70 -3.88 -13.99
CA LEU A 113 0.28 -3.94 -13.62
C LEU A 113 -0.46 -2.66 -14.05
N ILE A 114 0.09 -1.49 -13.75
CA ILE A 114 -0.53 -0.21 -14.12
C ILE A 114 -0.65 -0.10 -15.65
N GLU A 115 0.40 -0.44 -16.40
CA GLU A 115 0.38 -0.41 -17.86
C GLU A 115 -0.60 -1.43 -18.49
N GLU A 116 -0.84 -2.58 -17.85
CA GLU A 116 -1.84 -3.57 -18.28
C GLU A 116 -3.25 -3.00 -18.08
N ILE A 117 -3.55 -2.51 -16.89
CA ILE A 117 -4.87 -1.95 -16.57
C ILE A 117 -5.15 -0.69 -17.41
N GLU A 118 -4.18 0.16 -17.67
CA GLU A 118 -4.38 1.33 -18.53
C GLU A 118 -4.80 0.97 -19.96
N LYS A 119 -4.34 -0.18 -20.47
CA LYS A 119 -4.70 -0.66 -21.80
C LYS A 119 -6.07 -1.34 -21.82
N GLU A 120 -6.41 -2.04 -20.75
CA GLU A 120 -7.61 -2.89 -20.69
C GLU A 120 -8.83 -2.17 -20.09
N ALA A 121 -8.61 -1.34 -19.07
CA ALA A 121 -9.64 -0.69 -18.25
C ALA A 121 -9.13 0.65 -17.66
N GLY A 122 -8.78 1.61 -18.54
CA GLY A 122 -8.15 2.87 -18.12
C GLY A 122 -9.00 3.75 -17.17
N ASP A 123 -10.32 3.56 -17.15
CA ASP A 123 -11.23 4.23 -16.21
C ASP A 123 -11.02 3.78 -14.76
N VAL A 124 -10.61 2.53 -14.54
CA VAL A 124 -10.35 1.95 -13.22
C VAL A 124 -9.25 2.70 -12.48
N ILE A 125 -8.15 3.02 -13.17
CA ILE A 125 -7.06 3.82 -12.62
C ILE A 125 -7.58 5.17 -12.13
N ASN A 126 -8.40 5.83 -12.96
CA ASN A 126 -8.97 7.12 -12.61
C ASN A 126 -9.95 7.01 -11.43
N CYS A 127 -10.73 5.93 -11.33
CA CYS A 127 -11.60 5.65 -10.18
C CYS A 127 -10.78 5.49 -8.89
N VAL A 128 -9.72 4.68 -8.89
CA VAL A 128 -8.87 4.47 -7.71
C VAL A 128 -8.17 5.77 -7.30
N LEU A 129 -7.61 6.53 -8.26
CA LEU A 129 -7.01 7.83 -7.98
C LEU A 129 -8.02 8.81 -7.40
N THR A 130 -9.24 8.84 -7.93
CA THR A 130 -10.31 9.70 -7.42
C THR A 130 -10.69 9.32 -5.99
N ARG A 131 -10.89 8.03 -5.69
CA ARG A 131 -11.16 7.56 -4.32
C ARG A 131 -10.02 7.89 -3.36
N THR A 132 -8.78 7.76 -3.82
CA THR A 132 -7.58 8.08 -3.02
C THR A 132 -7.50 9.57 -2.73
N ALA A 133 -7.66 10.40 -3.76
CA ALA A 133 -7.64 11.86 -3.63
C ALA A 133 -8.80 12.37 -2.76
N GLU A 134 -9.96 11.71 -2.81
CA GLU A 134 -11.12 12.09 -2.01
C GLU A 134 -10.95 11.70 -0.54
N TYR A 135 -10.54 10.45 -0.25
CA TYR A 135 -10.64 9.85 1.09
C TYR A 135 -9.31 9.42 1.74
N GLY A 136 -8.19 9.51 1.02
CA GLY A 136 -6.84 9.18 1.48
C GLY A 136 -6.74 7.86 2.23
N ASN A 137 -6.29 7.92 3.49
CA ASN A 137 -6.07 6.78 4.38
C ASN A 137 -7.26 5.86 4.61
N LYS A 138 -8.50 6.29 4.31
CA LYS A 138 -9.65 5.38 4.36
C LYS A 138 -9.39 4.15 3.48
N TYR A 139 -8.85 4.38 2.28
CA TYR A 139 -8.53 3.36 1.30
C TYR A 139 -7.02 3.18 1.08
N MET A 140 -6.17 3.96 1.75
CA MET A 140 -4.71 3.77 1.81
C MET A 140 -4.31 3.38 3.23
N LYS A 141 -4.51 2.10 3.57
CA LYS A 141 -4.20 1.56 4.91
C LYS A 141 -2.69 1.58 5.16
N SER A 142 -2.23 0.86 6.19
CA SER A 142 -0.81 0.84 6.60
C SER A 142 0.19 0.40 5.51
N CYS A 143 -0.28 -0.20 4.42
CA CYS A 143 0.51 -0.44 3.21
C CYS A 143 -0.24 0.11 1.98
N PRO A 144 0.15 1.29 1.48
CA PRO A 144 -0.46 1.89 0.28
C PRO A 144 -0.34 1.00 -0.95
N LEU A 145 0.80 0.34 -1.16
CA LEU A 145 0.99 -0.56 -2.31
C LEU A 145 -0.05 -1.70 -2.36
N LEU A 146 -0.26 -2.39 -1.23
CA LEU A 146 -1.29 -3.42 -1.12
C LEU A 146 -2.69 -2.84 -1.28
N SER A 147 -2.93 -1.66 -0.72
CA SER A 147 -4.21 -0.98 -0.80
C SER A 147 -4.59 -0.62 -2.25
N ILE A 148 -3.62 -0.15 -3.04
CA ILE A 148 -3.79 0.14 -4.47
C ILE A 148 -4.13 -1.14 -5.22
N VAL A 149 -3.33 -2.20 -5.05
CA VAL A 149 -3.54 -3.47 -5.75
C VAL A 149 -4.91 -4.07 -5.43
N ILE A 150 -5.36 -4.02 -4.17
CA ILE A 150 -6.72 -4.45 -3.81
C ILE A 150 -7.75 -3.59 -4.56
N GLN A 151 -7.66 -2.27 -4.51
CA GLN A 151 -8.64 -1.40 -5.18
C GLN A 151 -8.71 -1.61 -6.70
N LEU A 152 -7.58 -1.96 -7.33
CA LEU A 152 -7.51 -2.28 -8.77
C LEU A 152 -8.15 -3.63 -9.10
N LEU A 153 -8.02 -4.63 -8.24
CA LEU A 153 -8.58 -5.96 -8.47
C LEU A 153 -10.09 -6.05 -8.21
N PHE A 154 -10.62 -5.15 -7.37
CA PHE A 154 -12.01 -5.12 -6.94
C PHE A 154 -12.76 -3.92 -7.55
N GLU A 155 -12.54 -3.67 -8.84
CA GLU A 155 -13.13 -2.54 -9.58
C GLU A 155 -14.66 -2.54 -9.62
N SER A 156 -15.28 -3.73 -9.52
CA SER A 156 -16.72 -3.94 -9.63
C SER A 156 -17.51 -3.44 -8.42
N LEU A 157 -16.83 -3.12 -7.30
CA LEU A 157 -17.47 -2.62 -6.10
C LEU A 157 -17.83 -1.14 -6.26
N SER A 158 -19.11 -0.82 -6.07
CA SER A 158 -19.56 0.57 -6.00
C SER A 158 -18.89 1.30 -4.84
N ASP A 159 -18.75 2.63 -4.90
CA ASP A 159 -18.10 3.41 -3.84
C ASP A 159 -18.74 3.21 -2.45
N ASN A 160 -20.04 2.91 -2.40
CA ASN A 160 -20.78 2.62 -1.16
C ASN A 160 -20.47 1.22 -0.61
N ASP A 161 -20.37 0.23 -1.50
CA ASP A 161 -20.06 -1.16 -1.11
C ASP A 161 -18.57 -1.30 -0.76
N MET A 162 -17.72 -0.52 -1.42
CA MET A 162 -16.27 -0.52 -1.27
C MET A 162 -15.85 -0.20 0.17
N SER A 163 -16.53 0.69 0.89
CA SER A 163 -16.10 1.06 2.26
C SER A 163 -16.15 -0.13 3.23
N THR A 164 -17.22 -0.92 3.20
CA THR A 164 -17.39 -2.07 4.12
C THR A 164 -16.66 -3.30 3.56
N ALA A 165 -16.72 -3.51 2.25
CA ALA A 165 -16.04 -4.62 1.60
C ALA A 165 -14.52 -4.49 1.69
N PHE A 166 -13.96 -3.28 1.55
CA PHE A 166 -12.51 -3.07 1.58
C PHE A 166 -11.89 -3.46 2.91
N ASP A 167 -12.50 -3.07 4.04
CA ASP A 167 -11.99 -3.42 5.36
C ASP A 167 -12.01 -4.94 5.58
N ASN A 168 -13.07 -5.61 5.12
CA ASN A 168 -13.17 -7.07 5.18
C ASN A 168 -12.11 -7.74 4.29
N ILE A 169 -11.97 -7.32 3.03
CA ILE A 169 -10.97 -7.83 2.09
C ILE A 169 -9.55 -7.60 2.64
N TRP A 170 -9.26 -6.39 3.11
CA TRP A 170 -8.00 -6.03 3.73
C TRP A 170 -7.68 -6.94 4.91
N ASN A 171 -8.61 -7.09 5.85
CA ASN A 171 -8.43 -7.92 7.03
C ASN A 171 -8.25 -9.40 6.67
N SER A 172 -9.01 -9.92 5.70
CA SER A 172 -8.91 -11.31 5.25
C SER A 172 -7.55 -11.57 4.60
N LEU A 173 -7.12 -10.72 3.66
CA LEU A 173 -5.83 -10.86 2.98
C LEU A 173 -4.62 -10.70 3.92
N THR A 174 -4.69 -9.78 4.89
CA THR A 174 -3.58 -9.51 5.82
C THR A 174 -3.51 -10.47 7.01
N ASN A 175 -4.56 -11.25 7.27
CA ASN A 175 -4.55 -12.28 8.32
C ASN A 175 -4.39 -13.69 7.74
N ASP A 176 -5.11 -13.99 6.66
CA ASP A 176 -5.24 -15.33 6.08
C ASP A 176 -4.48 -15.48 4.74
N GLY A 177 -3.84 -14.41 4.27
CA GLY A 177 -3.00 -14.43 3.07
C GLY A 177 -3.79 -14.45 1.77
N LEU A 178 -3.06 -14.65 0.67
CA LEU A 178 -3.60 -14.65 -0.69
C LEU A 178 -4.77 -15.62 -0.86
N GLN A 179 -4.73 -16.81 -0.25
CA GLN A 179 -5.78 -17.83 -0.40
C GLN A 179 -7.17 -17.32 -0.02
N SER A 180 -7.25 -16.35 0.87
CA SER A 180 -8.52 -15.74 1.28
C SER A 180 -9.22 -14.96 0.17
N ILE A 181 -8.54 -14.60 -0.92
CA ILE A 181 -9.15 -13.94 -2.08
C ILE A 181 -10.33 -14.75 -2.66
N THR A 182 -10.28 -16.08 -2.53
CA THR A 182 -11.35 -16.98 -3.00
C THR A 182 -12.70 -16.74 -2.32
N GLN A 183 -12.71 -16.14 -1.12
CA GLN A 183 -13.94 -15.74 -0.42
C GLN A 183 -14.66 -14.60 -1.15
N TYR A 184 -13.96 -13.88 -2.01
CA TYR A 184 -14.45 -12.70 -2.73
C TYR A 184 -14.52 -12.94 -4.25
N ALA A 185 -14.55 -14.21 -4.67
CA ALA A 185 -14.60 -14.63 -6.07
C ALA A 185 -15.75 -13.97 -6.86
N GLU A 186 -16.86 -13.63 -6.20
CA GLU A 186 -18.00 -12.98 -6.85
C GLU A 186 -17.73 -11.53 -7.28
N TYR A 187 -16.71 -10.88 -6.72
CA TYR A 187 -16.35 -9.49 -7.00
C TYR A 187 -15.18 -9.34 -7.99
N ILE A 188 -14.54 -10.45 -8.35
CA ILE A 188 -13.34 -10.46 -9.19
C ILE A 188 -13.62 -11.29 -10.44
N ILE A 189 -13.23 -10.77 -11.60
CA ILE A 189 -13.28 -11.54 -12.84
C ILE A 189 -12.42 -12.80 -12.68
N GLU A 190 -12.98 -13.96 -13.03
CA GLU A 190 -12.36 -15.27 -12.81
C GLU A 190 -10.93 -15.35 -13.39
N GLU A 191 -10.71 -14.78 -14.57
CA GLU A 191 -9.38 -14.71 -15.20
C GLU A 191 -8.37 -13.94 -14.34
N ILE A 192 -8.77 -12.78 -13.82
CA ILE A 192 -7.94 -11.95 -12.94
C ILE A 192 -7.63 -12.70 -11.64
N MET A 193 -8.61 -13.38 -11.06
CA MET A 193 -8.41 -14.19 -9.85
C MET A 193 -7.45 -15.35 -10.09
N ASN A 194 -7.59 -16.06 -11.22
CA ASN A 194 -6.68 -17.13 -11.62
C ASN A 194 -5.24 -16.61 -11.82
N LYS A 195 -5.08 -15.42 -12.43
CA LYS A 195 -3.77 -14.74 -12.53
C LYS A 195 -3.18 -14.46 -11.14
N GLN A 196 -3.98 -14.06 -10.15
CA GLN A 196 -3.48 -13.82 -8.79
C GLN A 196 -3.04 -15.10 -8.07
N LEU A 197 -3.79 -16.19 -8.23
CA LEU A 197 -3.54 -17.49 -7.57
C LEU A 197 -2.48 -18.35 -8.26
N ALA A 198 -2.08 -18.00 -9.48
CA ALA A 198 -1.05 -18.71 -10.20
C ALA A 198 0.27 -18.68 -9.43
N LYS A 199 0.86 -19.86 -9.17
CA LYS A 199 2.15 -19.99 -8.47
C LYS A 199 3.29 -19.28 -9.19
N THR A 200 3.19 -19.17 -10.51
CA THR A 200 4.13 -18.46 -11.36
C THR A 200 3.37 -17.72 -12.46
N VAL A 201 3.67 -16.44 -12.63
CA VAL A 201 3.20 -15.61 -13.75
C VAL A 201 4.46 -15.15 -14.50
N ASN A 202 4.60 -15.54 -15.77
CA ASN A 202 5.76 -15.18 -16.61
C ASN A 202 7.12 -15.45 -15.93
N GLU A 203 7.30 -16.67 -15.40
CA GLU A 203 8.54 -17.13 -14.73
C GLU A 203 8.88 -16.38 -13.42
N LYS A 204 8.02 -15.46 -12.96
CA LYS A 204 8.11 -14.79 -11.65
C LYS A 204 7.10 -15.38 -10.68
N LEU A 205 7.47 -15.45 -9.40
CA LEU A 205 6.64 -16.05 -8.34
C LEU A 205 5.40 -15.18 -8.08
N GLY A 206 4.21 -15.73 -8.34
CA GLY A 206 2.91 -15.15 -8.00
C GLY A 206 2.43 -13.96 -8.85
N GLY A 207 1.14 -13.62 -8.70
CA GLY A 207 0.53 -12.42 -9.28
C GLY A 207 0.79 -11.14 -8.47
N PRO A 208 0.34 -9.97 -8.97
CA PRO A 208 0.54 -8.68 -8.32
C PRO A 208 0.09 -8.60 -6.85
N LEU A 209 -1.04 -9.25 -6.50
CA LEU A 209 -1.51 -9.30 -5.12
C LEU A 209 -0.56 -10.06 -4.19
N PHE A 210 -0.02 -11.19 -4.66
CA PHE A 210 0.98 -11.94 -3.92
C PHE A 210 2.24 -11.09 -3.67
N MET A 211 2.70 -10.38 -4.70
CA MET A 211 3.87 -9.50 -4.59
C MET A 211 3.62 -8.35 -3.60
N ALA A 212 2.43 -7.74 -3.62
CA ALA A 212 2.06 -6.71 -2.66
C ALA A 212 1.97 -7.24 -1.22
N LEU A 213 1.43 -8.45 -1.02
CA LEU A 213 1.39 -9.11 0.29
C LEU A 213 2.79 -9.42 0.82
N ARG A 214 3.72 -9.88 -0.03
CA ARG A 214 5.13 -10.04 0.38
C ARG A 214 5.69 -8.72 0.91
N GLU A 215 5.47 -7.61 0.21
CA GLU A 215 5.95 -6.31 0.69
C GLU A 215 5.28 -5.85 1.98
N TYR A 216 3.99 -6.15 2.18
CA TYR A 216 3.30 -5.92 3.46
C TYR A 216 3.94 -6.70 4.63
N TYR A 217 4.22 -7.98 4.44
CA TYR A 217 4.74 -8.84 5.51
C TYR A 217 6.25 -8.71 5.75
N ARG A 218 7.04 -8.33 4.74
CA ARG A 218 8.51 -8.45 4.71
C ARG A 218 9.19 -7.92 5.97
N ASN A 219 8.98 -6.64 6.29
CA ASN A 219 9.71 -5.98 7.36
C ASN A 219 9.41 -6.62 8.73
N GLU A 220 8.12 -6.83 9.01
CA GLU A 220 7.68 -7.36 10.29
C GLU A 220 8.04 -8.84 10.44
N LEU A 221 7.87 -9.63 9.39
CA LEU A 221 8.25 -11.04 9.40
C LEU A 221 9.77 -11.20 9.61
N PHE A 222 10.60 -10.41 8.93
CA PHE A 222 12.05 -10.52 9.06
C PHE A 222 12.52 -10.09 10.46
N ARG A 223 11.85 -9.09 11.05
CA ARG A 223 12.06 -8.65 12.42
C ARG A 223 11.76 -9.80 13.40
N ILE A 224 10.57 -10.40 13.35
CA ILE A 224 10.18 -11.47 14.29
C ILE A 224 11.02 -12.74 14.11
N LEU A 225 11.41 -13.09 12.88
CA LEU A 225 12.29 -14.23 12.63
C LEU A 225 13.66 -14.00 13.29
N LYS A 226 14.22 -12.79 13.16
CA LYS A 226 15.49 -12.42 13.77
C LYS A 226 15.40 -12.42 15.30
N GLU A 227 14.35 -11.84 15.86
CA GLU A 227 14.11 -11.80 17.31
C GLU A 227 13.86 -13.19 17.90
N SER A 228 13.28 -14.10 17.13
CA SER A 228 13.09 -15.51 17.50
C SER A 228 14.36 -16.36 17.34
N GLY A 229 15.48 -15.75 16.95
CA GLY A 229 16.75 -16.43 16.73
C GLY A 229 16.76 -17.36 15.51
N VAL A 230 15.79 -17.23 14.60
CA VAL A 230 15.77 -17.98 13.35
C VAL A 230 16.88 -17.45 12.45
N VAL A 231 17.82 -18.32 12.07
CA VAL A 231 18.92 -17.96 11.19
C VAL A 231 18.48 -18.10 9.75
N ASN A 232 18.75 -17.09 8.91
CA ASN A 232 18.45 -17.15 7.48
C ASN A 232 19.41 -18.10 6.75
N ARG A 233 19.14 -19.41 6.79
CA ARG A 233 19.88 -20.44 6.03
C ARG A 233 19.05 -20.90 4.84
N ASN A 234 19.68 -21.08 3.68
CA ASN A 234 19.01 -21.56 2.46
C ASN A 234 17.76 -20.73 2.11
N SER A 235 17.87 -19.40 2.22
CA SER A 235 16.77 -18.45 1.96
C SER A 235 15.49 -18.75 2.76
N LEU A 236 15.64 -19.22 4.01
CA LEU A 236 14.50 -19.49 4.89
C LEU A 236 13.61 -18.27 5.10
N TYR A 237 14.17 -17.06 5.11
CA TYR A 237 13.39 -15.84 5.26
C TYR A 237 12.48 -15.60 4.06
N ASP A 238 12.98 -15.80 2.84
CA ASP A 238 12.16 -15.68 1.62
C ASP A 238 11.11 -16.77 1.56
N LEU A 239 11.45 -18.01 1.94
CA LEU A 239 10.48 -19.09 2.05
C LEU A 239 9.37 -18.76 3.06
N ALA A 240 9.73 -18.27 4.25
CA ALA A 240 8.76 -17.86 5.26
C ALA A 240 7.87 -16.73 4.72
N LEU A 241 8.45 -15.79 3.99
CA LEU A 241 7.73 -14.69 3.37
C LEU A 241 6.72 -15.17 2.35
N ASP A 242 7.11 -16.11 1.49
CA ASP A 242 6.21 -16.71 0.50
C ASP A 242 5.07 -17.48 1.19
N CYS A 243 5.38 -18.27 2.23
CA CYS A 243 4.37 -19.00 2.99
C CYS A 243 3.38 -18.08 3.71
N VAL A 244 3.85 -16.99 4.32
CA VAL A 244 2.99 -16.01 5.00
C VAL A 244 2.19 -15.18 4.00
N ALA A 245 2.77 -14.79 2.87
CA ALA A 245 2.03 -14.12 1.80
C ALA A 245 0.91 -15.02 1.23
N GLU A 246 1.15 -16.32 1.09
CA GLU A 246 0.17 -17.28 0.56
C GLU A 246 -0.93 -17.63 1.57
N CYS A 247 -0.55 -17.96 2.82
CA CYS A 247 -1.44 -18.59 3.80
C CYS A 247 -1.67 -17.75 5.07
N GLY A 248 -1.17 -16.51 5.11
CA GLY A 248 -1.29 -15.62 6.27
C GLY A 248 -0.34 -15.98 7.41
N TRP A 249 -0.37 -15.16 8.47
CA TRP A 249 0.61 -15.22 9.56
C TRP A 249 0.69 -16.59 10.23
N ILE A 250 -0.45 -17.17 10.62
CA ILE A 250 -0.48 -18.41 11.41
C ILE A 250 -0.10 -19.61 10.54
N ASN A 251 -0.81 -19.80 9.43
CA ASN A 251 -0.60 -21.00 8.62
C ASN A 251 0.73 -20.93 7.88
N GLY A 252 1.11 -19.76 7.37
CA GLY A 252 2.40 -19.53 6.73
C GLY A 252 3.58 -19.79 7.68
N SER A 253 3.52 -19.30 8.92
CA SER A 253 4.58 -19.56 9.90
C SER A 253 4.71 -21.05 10.25
N LYS A 254 3.60 -21.79 10.34
CA LYS A 254 3.65 -23.25 10.57
C LYS A 254 4.38 -24.01 9.46
N MET A 255 4.38 -23.52 8.22
CA MET A 255 5.04 -24.20 7.11
C MET A 255 6.57 -24.25 7.24
N ILE A 256 7.17 -23.41 8.08
CA ILE A 256 8.62 -23.39 8.33
C ILE A 256 9.07 -24.16 9.58
N GLU A 257 8.15 -24.79 10.31
CA GLU A 257 8.44 -25.53 11.56
C GLU A 257 9.62 -26.49 11.39
N ARG A 258 9.56 -27.34 10.36
CA ARG A 258 10.59 -28.36 10.07
C ARG A 258 11.95 -27.79 9.64
N LYS A 259 12.02 -26.48 9.37
CA LYS A 259 13.25 -25.77 8.96
C LYS A 259 13.85 -24.94 10.09
N THR A 260 13.28 -25.01 11.28
CA THR A 260 13.73 -24.29 12.47
C THR A 260 13.93 -25.26 13.64
N THR A 261 14.61 -24.81 14.69
CA THR A 261 14.64 -25.57 15.95
C THR A 261 13.33 -25.36 16.69
N LYS A 262 12.88 -26.38 17.45
CA LYS A 262 11.63 -26.29 18.22
C LYS A 262 11.57 -25.02 19.10
N ARG A 263 12.66 -24.71 19.81
CA ARG A 263 12.73 -23.51 20.67
C ARG A 263 12.48 -22.21 19.90
N ASN A 264 13.10 -22.06 18.73
CA ASN A 264 12.97 -20.84 17.92
C ASN A 264 11.58 -20.77 17.28
N PHE A 265 11.03 -21.91 16.87
CA PHE A 265 9.67 -22.02 16.36
C PHE A 265 8.63 -21.65 17.40
N ASP A 266 8.74 -22.17 18.63
CA ASP A 266 7.83 -21.85 19.73
C ASP A 266 7.87 -20.34 20.02
N THR A 267 9.06 -19.73 20.01
CA THR A 267 9.23 -18.27 20.18
C THR A 267 8.55 -17.48 19.04
N LEU A 268 8.74 -17.90 17.79
CA LEU A 268 8.08 -17.29 16.63
C LEU A 268 6.56 -17.36 16.75
N MET A 269 6.03 -18.53 17.09
CA MET A 269 4.59 -18.74 17.21
C MET A 269 3.99 -17.93 18.37
N ASP A 270 4.72 -17.71 19.46
CA ASP A 270 4.30 -16.81 20.53
C ASP A 270 4.16 -15.36 20.04
N PHE A 271 5.08 -14.87 19.21
CA PHE A 271 4.95 -13.55 18.57
C PHE A 271 3.72 -13.49 17.66
N VAL A 272 3.57 -14.47 16.76
CA VAL A 272 2.45 -14.53 15.82
C VAL A 272 1.10 -14.57 16.54
N ASN A 273 0.98 -15.37 17.60
CA ASN A 273 -0.26 -15.46 18.38
C ASN A 273 -0.58 -14.16 19.15
N LYS A 274 0.45 -13.46 19.64
CA LYS A 274 0.26 -12.14 20.28
C LYS A 274 -0.25 -11.11 19.29
N MET A 275 0.30 -11.09 18.06
CA MET A 275 -0.16 -10.18 17.01
C MET A 275 -1.65 -10.41 16.68
N LYS A 276 -2.07 -11.67 16.51
CA LYS A 276 -3.48 -11.98 16.23
C LYS A 276 -4.42 -11.50 17.34
N ARG A 277 -4.08 -11.75 18.61
CA ARG A 277 -4.90 -11.30 19.75
C ARG A 277 -5.09 -9.78 19.78
N SER A 278 -4.04 -9.02 19.46
CA SER A 278 -4.12 -7.56 19.39
C SER A 278 -5.04 -7.07 18.26
N ASN A 279 -5.05 -7.77 17.12
CA ASN A 279 -5.93 -7.46 15.98
C ASN A 279 -7.39 -7.85 16.24
N ASP A 280 -7.65 -8.93 16.96
CA ASP A 280 -9.01 -9.36 17.33
C ASP A 280 -9.65 -8.38 18.35
N LEU A 281 -8.84 -7.80 19.25
CA LEU A 281 -9.27 -6.80 20.24
C LEU A 281 -9.58 -5.43 19.63
N SER A 282 -8.83 -5.01 18.60
CA SER A 282 -9.06 -3.74 17.92
C SER A 282 -10.31 -3.78 17.01
N SER A 283 -10.60 -4.93 16.40
CA SER A 283 -11.77 -5.16 15.55
C SER A 283 -13.09 -5.37 16.32
N SER A 284 -13.03 -5.83 17.57
CA SER A 284 -14.22 -5.98 18.43
C SER A 284 -14.66 -4.68 19.13
N THR A 285 -13.78 -3.66 19.20
CA THR A 285 -14.11 -2.36 19.78
C THR A 285 -14.98 -1.50 18.84
N THR A 286 -14.92 -1.73 17.53
CA THR A 286 -15.73 -1.03 16.51
C THR A 286 -17.16 -1.57 16.36
N MET A 287 -17.46 -2.79 16.82
CA MET A 287 -18.82 -3.35 16.76
C MET A 287 -19.67 -3.10 18.02
N SER A 288 -19.11 -2.55 19.10
CA SER A 288 -19.84 -2.30 20.36
C SER A 288 -20.41 -0.87 20.47
N LYS A 289 -20.39 -0.08 19.40
CA LYS A 289 -21.03 1.25 19.34
C LYS A 289 -21.96 1.32 18.14
N ASN A 290 -23.10 0.64 18.23
CA ASN A 290 -24.35 0.95 17.54
C ASN A 290 -25.50 0.53 18.44
#